data_AF-A0A958QLH7-F1
#
_entry.id   AF-A0A958QLH7-F1
#
_cell.length_a   1.000
_cell.length_b   1.000
_cell.length_c   1.000
_cell.angle_alpha   90.00
_cell.angle_beta   90.00
_cell.angle_gamma   90.00
#
_symmetry.space_group_name_H-M   'P 1'
#
loop_
_entity.id
_entity.type
_entity.pdbx_description
1 polymer ?
#
loop_
_entity_poly.entity_id
_entity_poly.type
_entity_poly.pdbx_seq_one_letter_code
_entity_poly.pdbx_strand_id
1 'polypeptide(L)' 'MNILFSITQLKYIIEVDRLKSFGLAAKACNVSQPTLSMQIQ' A
#
# COMPACT_ATOMS: atom_id res chain seq x y z
N MET A 1 -16.75 0.39 -15.09
CA MET A 1 -15.61 -0.08 -14.27
C MET A 1 -15.93 0.26 -12.84
N ASN A 2 -16.20 -0.73 -11.99
CA ASN A 2 -16.54 -0.52 -10.59
C ASN A 2 -15.27 -0.65 -9.75
N ILE A 3 -14.80 0.43 -9.12
CA ILE A 3 -13.58 0.41 -8.31
C ILE A 3 -13.99 0.26 -6.85
N LEU A 4 -13.97 -0.98 -6.34
CA LEU A 4 -14.11 -1.26 -4.91
C LEU A 4 -12.74 -1.17 -4.26
N PHE A 5 -12.41 0.00 -3.71
CA PHE A 5 -11.22 0.17 -2.88
C PHE A 5 -11.48 -0.36 -1.46
N SER A 6 -10.61 -1.25 -0.98
CA SER A 6 -10.62 -1.65 0.43
C SER A 6 -9.93 -0.59 1.30
N ILE A 7 -10.31 -0.53 2.59
CA ILE A 7 -9.63 0.32 3.59
C ILE A 7 -8.14 -0.03 3.67
N THR A 8 -7.79 -1.31 3.49
CA THR A 8 -6.40 -1.77 3.45
C THR A 8 -5.62 -1.13 2.32
N GLN A 9 -6.18 -1.06 1.10
CA GLN A 9 -5.53 -0.42 -0.04
C GLN A 9 -5.37 1.09 0.17
N LEU A 10 -6.37 1.76 0.73
CA LEU A 10 -6.26 3.19 1.09
C LEU A 10 -5.15 3.43 2.11
N LYS A 11 -5.04 2.57 3.13
CA LYS A 11 -3.96 2.63 4.12
C LYS A 11 -2.59 2.48 3.45
N TYR A 12 -2.46 1.55 2.51
CA TYR A 12 -1.19 1.36 1.79
C TYR A 12 -0.83 2.57 0.93
N ILE A 13 -1.80 3.18 0.24
CA ILE A 13 -1.59 4.40 -0.54
C ILE A 13 -1.13 5.55 0.37
N ILE A 14 -1.77 5.74 1.52
CA ILE A 14 -1.39 6.77 2.50
C ILE A 14 0.04 6.55 3.00
N GLU A 15 0.42 5.31 3.33
CA GLU A 15 1.79 5.03 3.81
C GLU A 15 2.86 5.21 2.72
N VAL A 16 2.55 4.88 1.46
CA VAL A 16 3.45 5.15 0.34
C VAL A 16 3.62 6.65 0.12
N ASP A 17 2.53 7.43 0.20
CA ASP A 17 2.61 8.89 0.09
C ASP A 17 3.40 9.52 1.24
N ARG A 18 3.18 9.05 2.47
CA ARG A 18 3.86 9.53 3.68
C ARG A 18 5.36 9.27 3.66
N LEU A 19 5.78 8.08 3.22
CA LEU A 19 7.17 7.62 3.32
C LEU A 19 7.95 7.77 2.01
N LYS A 20 7.27 8.09 0.90
CA LYS A 20 7.83 8.22 -0.46
C LYS A 20 8.66 7.00 -0.89
N SER A 21 8.39 5.82 -0.32
CA SER A 21 9.12 4.59 -0.57
C SER A 21 8.25 3.36 -0.29
N PHE A 22 8.08 2.50 -1.30
CA PHE A 22 7.34 1.24 -1.18
C PHE A 22 7.95 0.29 -0.15
N GLY A 23 9.28 0.26 -0.04
CA GLY A 23 9.98 -0.60 0.93
C GLY A 23 9.74 -0.16 2.38
N LEU A 24 9.78 1.16 2.64
CA LEU A 24 9.48 1.70 3.96
C LEU A 24 7.99 1.57 4.30
N ALA A 25 7.09 1.82 3.34
CA ALA A 25 5.65 1.65 3.52
C ALA A 25 5.27 0.20 3.83
N ALA A 26 5.89 -0.77 3.15
CA ALA A 26 5.64 -2.18 3.41
C ALA A 26 6.06 -2.58 4.83
N LYS A 27 7.23 -2.10 5.28
CA LYS A 27 7.68 -2.28 6.68
C LYS A 27 6.71 -1.63 7.67
N ALA A 28 6.26 -0.40 7.41
CA ALA A 28 5.29 0.31 8.27
C ALA A 28 3.93 -0.40 8.34
N CYS A 29 3.54 -1.08 7.25
CA CYS A 29 2.31 -1.88 7.16
C CYS A 29 2.47 -3.34 7.62
N ASN A 30 3.66 -3.77 8.07
CA ASN A 30 3.97 -5.15 8.44
C ASN A 30 3.69 -6.18 7.33
N VAL A 31 3.98 -5.82 6.08
CA VAL A 31 3.86 -6.72 4.92
C VAL A 31 5.15 -6.71 4.09
N SER A 32 5.28 -7.65 3.17
CA SER A 32 6.36 -7.61 2.18
C SER A 32 6.12 -6.49 1.15
N GLN A 33 7.19 -5.93 0.59
CA GLN A 33 7.06 -4.93 -0.48
C GLN A 33 6.32 -5.46 -1.73
N PRO A 34 6.55 -6.70 -2.20
CA PRO A 34 5.74 -7.30 -3.27
C PRO A 34 4.25 -7.39 -2.91
N THR A 35 3.91 -7.77 -1.68
CA THR A 35 2.51 -7.83 -1.20
C THR A 35 1.84 -6.46 -1.27
N LEU A 36 2.50 -5.43 -0.77
CA LEU A 36 1.95 -4.06 -0.79
C LEU A 36 1.76 -3.57 -2.23
N SER A 37 2.74 -3.82 -3.11
CA SER A 37 2.71 -3.32 -4.48
C SER A 37 1.63 -3.99 -5.32
N MET A 38 1.44 -5.31 -5.18
CA MET A 38 0.35 -6.03 -5.86
C MET A 38 -1.05 -5.56 -5.43
N GLN A 39 -1.19 -5.02 -4.22
CA GLN A 39 -2.48 -4.53 -3.73
C GLN A 39 -2.81 -3.11 -4.24
N ILE A 40 -1.80 -2.34 -4.65
CA ILE A 40 -1.96 -0.98 -5.19
C ILE A 40 -2.08 -0.96 -6.72
N GLN A 41 -1.49 -1.95 -7.42
CA GLN A 41 -1.61 -2.11 -8.89
C GLN A 41 -3.07 -2.22 -9.36
#